data_AF-A0AAE4LJT0-F1
#
_entry.id   AF-A0AAE4LJT0-F1
#
_cell.length_a   1.000
_cell.length_b   1.000
_cell.length_c   1.000
_cell.angle_alpha   90.00
_cell.angle_beta   90.00
_cell.angle_gamma   90.00
#
_symmetry.space_group_name_H-M   'P 1'
#
loop_
_entity.id
_entity.type
_entity.pdbx_description
1 polymer ?
#
loop_
_entity_poly.entity_id
_entity_poly.type
_entity_poly.pdbx_seq_one_letter_code
_entity_poly.pdbx_strand_id
1 'polypeptide(L)'
;MTAIDLSRDGTANCYIVSEAGEYMFDATVRGNGSGDDAAIALADGMKADWLWVTKGLEQEISAVSLDAGKGRIFFTAAGAAKGNAVIALADAAGEIVWSWHLWFTPEPRMVTYANGRVLLDRSLGAVGTTPGSAEAYGLYYQWGRKDPFCGGTATETSATAFAQAAENSVVNPAFADTHAWKQESGAAVSTLEYAAAHPLSFLSNKGATGVYDWLAKPRADLWNTAKTCYDPCPVGYKVPDRDTWDDFADDQDRYVDGTSEWDGEKYGMTYIFGDLRDWYPTSGYRNRDKGNLAGLATTRTGHYWSNYRSGNTISCFYISKKLSTGKLLQPQSSSKSDAAYGYNVRCCRE
;
A
#
# COMPACT_ATOMS: atom_id res chain seq x y z
N MET A 1 9.46 30.46 6.47
CA MET A 1 8.91 29.57 7.51
C MET A 1 9.84 28.36 7.56
N THR A 2 9.98 27.63 8.67
CA THR A 2 10.80 26.40 8.69
C THR A 2 9.94 25.24 8.22
N ALA A 3 10.40 24.46 7.24
CA ALA A 3 9.70 23.29 6.75
C ALA A 3 9.37 22.30 7.88
N ILE A 4 8.19 21.66 7.82
CA ILE A 4 7.72 20.68 8.78
C ILE A 4 8.45 19.35 8.54
N ASP A 5 9.13 18.83 9.56
CA ASP A 5 9.81 17.52 9.48
C ASP A 5 8.83 16.37 9.72
N LEU A 6 8.43 15.69 8.65
CA LEU A 6 7.54 14.52 8.70
C LEU A 6 8.21 13.30 9.33
N SER A 7 9.54 13.29 9.41
CA SER A 7 10.33 12.23 10.02
C SER A 7 10.75 12.48 11.46
N ARG A 8 10.29 13.59 12.07
CA ARG A 8 10.66 13.99 13.44
C ARG A 8 10.40 12.90 14.47
N ASP A 9 9.25 12.24 14.36
CA ASP A 9 8.77 11.25 15.33
C ASP A 9 9.12 9.81 14.90
N GLY A 10 9.89 9.67 13.82
CA GLY A 10 10.34 8.40 13.25
C GLY A 10 10.36 8.45 11.72
N THR A 11 11.13 7.57 11.09
CA THR A 11 11.14 7.44 9.63
C THR A 11 10.13 6.36 9.20
N ALA A 12 9.59 6.46 7.99
CA ALA A 12 8.68 5.46 7.43
C ALA A 12 8.73 5.48 5.89
N ASN A 13 8.05 4.55 5.24
CA ASN A 13 7.86 4.59 3.79
C ASN A 13 6.63 5.41 3.37
N CYS A 14 5.78 5.80 4.31
CA CYS A 14 4.65 6.68 4.07
C CYS A 14 4.65 7.85 5.05
N TYR A 15 4.33 9.04 4.56
CA TYR A 15 4.06 10.20 5.40
C TYR A 15 2.69 10.79 5.07
N ILE A 16 1.93 11.13 6.11
CA ILE A 16 0.62 11.77 6.00
C ILE A 16 0.83 13.27 5.86
N VAL A 17 0.15 13.88 4.89
CA VAL A 17 0.16 15.33 4.64
C VAL A 17 -1.28 15.81 4.65
N SER A 18 -1.66 16.57 5.68
CA SER A 18 -3.07 16.99 5.87
C SER A 18 -3.33 18.46 5.54
N GLU A 19 -2.29 19.28 5.41
CA GLU A 19 -2.41 20.72 5.24
C GLU A 19 -1.38 21.27 4.24
N ALA A 20 -1.63 22.49 3.75
CA ALA A 20 -0.67 23.22 2.93
C ALA A 20 0.60 23.52 3.74
N GLY A 21 1.76 23.48 3.10
CA GLY A 21 3.00 23.82 3.78
C GLY A 21 4.26 23.41 3.05
N GLU A 22 5.39 23.84 3.60
CA GLU A 22 6.71 23.34 3.24
C GLU A 22 7.05 22.19 4.17
N TYR A 23 7.49 21.07 3.62
CA TYR A 23 7.76 19.83 4.34
C TYR A 23 9.15 19.31 4.03
N MET A 24 9.67 18.49 4.95
CA MET A 24 10.88 17.71 4.74
C MET A 24 10.80 16.35 5.43
N PHE A 25 11.64 15.41 5.00
CA PHE A 25 11.85 14.15 5.71
C PHE A 25 13.28 13.62 5.48
N ASP A 26 13.72 12.72 6.35
CA ASP A 26 15.03 12.07 6.29
C ASP A 26 15.20 11.23 5.02
N ALA A 27 16.20 11.59 4.22
CA ALA A 27 16.52 10.92 2.96
C ALA A 27 17.62 9.85 3.11
N THR A 28 18.19 9.72 4.31
CA THR A 28 19.31 8.81 4.62
C THR A 28 18.83 7.48 5.18
N VAL A 29 17.52 7.28 5.34
CA VAL A 29 16.94 6.10 5.98
C VAL A 29 15.83 5.50 5.11
N ARG A 30 15.95 4.20 4.83
CA ARG A 30 14.91 3.38 4.21
C ARG A 30 13.85 3.00 5.23
N GLY A 31 12.58 3.31 4.93
CA GLY A 31 11.44 2.97 5.79
C GLY A 31 11.66 3.44 7.23
N ASN A 32 11.46 2.55 8.21
CA ASN A 32 11.68 2.84 9.63
C ASN A 32 13.12 2.66 10.12
N GLY A 33 14.08 2.44 9.21
CA GLY A 33 15.48 2.27 9.55
C GLY A 33 15.84 0.92 10.18
N SER A 34 14.95 -0.07 10.12
CA SER A 34 15.29 -1.43 10.56
C SER A 34 16.12 -2.19 9.52
N GLY A 35 16.98 -3.09 9.98
CA GLY A 35 17.72 -4.01 9.13
C GLY A 35 19.04 -3.44 8.59
N ASP A 36 19.88 -4.32 8.05
CA ASP A 36 21.26 -3.99 7.67
C ASP A 36 21.33 -3.01 6.49
N ASP A 37 20.32 -3.02 5.62
CA ASP A 37 20.21 -2.11 4.46
C ASP A 37 19.40 -0.85 4.77
N ALA A 38 19.23 -0.48 6.05
CA ALA A 38 18.44 0.69 6.43
C ALA A 38 19.04 2.03 5.96
N ALA A 39 20.36 2.13 5.88
CA ALA A 39 21.03 3.40 5.57
C ALA A 39 21.13 3.65 4.06
N ILE A 40 20.94 4.90 3.66
CA ILE A 40 21.19 5.42 2.31
C ILE A 40 22.37 6.39 2.42
N ALA A 41 23.48 6.05 1.76
CA ALA A 41 24.60 6.96 1.61
C ALA A 41 24.31 7.94 0.48
N LEU A 42 24.11 9.22 0.82
CA LEU A 42 23.91 10.27 -0.18
C LEU A 42 25.25 10.63 -0.83
N ALA A 43 25.24 10.74 -2.16
CA ALA A 43 26.41 11.06 -2.96
C ALA A 43 26.12 12.21 -3.93
N ASP A 44 27.19 12.79 -4.48
CA ASP A 44 27.09 13.87 -5.46
C ASP A 44 26.29 13.41 -6.70
N GLY A 45 25.41 14.29 -7.18
CA GLY A 45 24.56 14.03 -8.35
C GLY A 45 23.27 13.27 -8.05
N MET A 46 23.06 12.78 -6.82
CA MET A 46 21.75 12.28 -6.41
C MET A 46 20.69 13.39 -6.44
N LYS A 47 19.46 13.03 -6.80
CA LYS A 47 18.34 13.97 -6.92
C LYS A 47 17.04 13.33 -6.48
N ALA A 48 16.15 14.13 -5.91
CA ALA A 48 14.81 13.70 -5.55
C ALA A 48 13.77 14.47 -6.35
N ASP A 49 12.73 13.79 -6.80
CA ASP A 49 11.57 14.38 -7.45
C ASP A 49 10.35 13.46 -7.28
N TRP A 50 9.14 13.97 -7.51
CA TRP A 50 7.94 13.14 -7.51
C TRP A 50 7.95 12.22 -8.73
N LEU A 51 7.65 10.94 -8.52
CA LEU A 51 7.63 9.88 -9.53
C LEU A 51 6.25 9.77 -10.18
N TRP A 52 5.20 9.71 -9.36
CA TRP A 52 3.81 9.75 -9.83
C TRP A 52 2.91 10.41 -8.79
N VAL A 53 1.78 10.94 -9.25
CA VAL A 53 0.71 11.52 -8.42
C VAL A 53 -0.66 10.99 -8.85
N THR A 54 -1.64 11.00 -7.96
CA THR A 54 -3.05 10.87 -8.35
C THR A 54 -3.38 11.96 -9.36
N LYS A 55 -4.13 11.61 -10.41
CA LYS A 55 -4.52 12.57 -11.45
C LYS A 55 -5.30 13.73 -10.83
N GLY A 56 -4.91 14.96 -11.17
CA GLY A 56 -5.42 16.18 -10.53
C GLY A 56 -4.54 16.75 -9.41
N LEU A 57 -3.49 16.03 -8.98
CA LEU A 57 -2.53 16.48 -7.95
C LEU A 57 -1.20 17.00 -8.52
N GLU A 58 -1.10 17.21 -9.83
CA GLU A 58 0.13 17.66 -10.50
C GLU A 58 0.61 19.04 -9.98
N GLN A 59 -0.30 19.84 -9.43
CA GLN A 59 -0.01 21.14 -8.80
C GLN A 59 -0.05 21.09 -7.26
N GLU A 60 -0.40 19.94 -6.68
CA GLU A 60 -0.45 19.76 -5.22
C GLU A 60 0.96 19.64 -4.65
N ILE A 61 1.88 19.01 -5.39
CA ILE A 61 3.28 18.84 -5.00
C ILE A 61 4.21 19.68 -5.89
N SER A 62 5.10 20.44 -5.26
CA SER A 62 6.10 21.26 -5.97
C SER A 62 7.39 21.39 -5.16
N ALA A 63 8.41 22.03 -5.76
CA ALA A 63 9.70 22.30 -5.12
C ALA A 63 10.38 21.07 -4.51
N VAL A 64 10.17 19.89 -5.10
CA VAL A 64 10.82 18.65 -4.64
C VAL A 64 12.32 18.79 -4.88
N SER A 65 13.12 18.62 -3.82
CA SER A 65 14.56 18.74 -3.91
C SER A 65 15.27 17.94 -2.82
N LEU A 66 16.47 17.48 -3.12
CA LEU A 66 17.37 16.85 -2.15
C LEU A 66 18.37 17.90 -1.64
N ASP A 67 18.46 18.07 -0.31
CA ASP A 67 19.58 18.72 0.35
C ASP A 67 20.47 17.62 0.96
N ALA A 68 21.48 17.19 0.21
CA ALA A 68 22.39 16.13 0.64
C ALA A 68 23.23 16.54 1.87
N GLY A 69 23.54 17.83 2.02
CA GLY A 69 24.27 18.35 3.17
C GLY A 69 23.48 18.27 4.48
N LYS A 70 22.15 18.33 4.40
CA LYS A 70 21.24 18.11 5.53
C LYS A 70 20.70 16.67 5.63
N GLY A 71 20.90 15.84 4.61
CA GLY A 71 20.29 14.52 4.54
C GLY A 71 18.76 14.56 4.49
N ARG A 72 18.20 15.53 3.77
CA ARG A 72 16.75 15.78 3.74
C ARG A 72 16.22 15.94 2.33
N ILE A 73 15.04 15.38 2.07
CA ILE A 73 14.23 15.75 0.90
C ILE A 73 13.23 16.80 1.36
N PHE A 74 13.09 17.87 0.57
CA PHE A 74 12.12 18.95 0.76
C PHE A 74 11.04 18.88 -0.33
N PHE A 75 9.83 19.32 -0.01
CA PHE A 75 8.76 19.58 -0.98
C PHE A 75 7.75 20.58 -0.41
N THR A 76 6.93 21.15 -1.28
CA THR A 76 5.80 22.02 -0.91
C THR A 76 4.49 21.36 -1.29
N ALA A 77 3.55 21.32 -0.34
CA ALA A 77 2.17 20.93 -0.56
C ALA A 77 1.26 22.16 -0.65
N ALA A 78 0.41 22.22 -1.68
CA ALA A 78 -0.54 23.32 -1.86
C ALA A 78 -1.73 23.25 -0.88
N GLY A 79 -2.04 22.06 -0.37
CA GLY A 79 -3.07 21.75 0.63
C GLY A 79 -4.51 21.75 0.11
N ALA A 80 -4.72 21.70 -1.21
CA ALA A 80 -6.04 21.81 -1.81
C ALA A 80 -6.64 20.46 -2.19
N ALA A 81 -5.80 19.48 -2.53
CA ALA A 81 -6.23 18.20 -3.07
C ALA A 81 -5.94 17.02 -2.13
N LYS A 82 -6.82 16.01 -2.17
CA LYS A 82 -6.60 14.73 -1.52
C LYS A 82 -6.14 13.70 -2.56
N GLY A 83 -5.22 12.84 -2.19
CA GLY A 83 -4.74 11.78 -3.06
C GLY A 83 -3.39 11.25 -2.60
N ASN A 84 -2.61 10.78 -3.56
CA ASN A 84 -1.35 10.12 -3.29
C ASN A 84 -0.27 10.65 -4.22
N ALA A 85 0.96 10.71 -3.72
CA ALA A 85 2.15 10.88 -4.53
C ALA A 85 3.21 9.87 -4.10
N VAL A 86 4.14 9.57 -4.99
CA VAL A 86 5.38 8.89 -4.63
C VAL A 86 6.53 9.82 -4.97
N ILE A 87 7.43 10.08 -4.02
CA ILE A 87 8.71 10.75 -4.25
C ILE A 87 9.78 9.69 -4.43
N ALA A 88 10.61 9.82 -5.45
CA ALA A 88 11.77 8.98 -5.69
C ALA A 88 13.07 9.74 -5.40
N LEU A 89 14.02 9.05 -4.78
CA LEU A 89 15.43 9.44 -4.74
C LEU A 89 16.17 8.63 -5.81
N ALA A 90 16.78 9.32 -6.77
CA ALA A 90 17.55 8.72 -7.83
C ALA A 90 19.04 9.04 -7.68
N ASP A 91 19.88 8.12 -8.14
CA ASP A 91 21.31 8.31 -8.23
C ASP A 91 21.72 9.26 -9.38
N ALA A 92 23.02 9.47 -9.54
CA ALA A 92 23.56 10.33 -10.60
C ALA A 92 23.28 9.80 -12.03
N ALA A 93 23.05 8.49 -12.18
CA ALA A 93 22.67 7.87 -13.45
C ALA A 93 21.16 7.97 -13.71
N GLY A 94 20.37 8.38 -12.71
CA GLY A 94 18.92 8.47 -12.77
C GLY A 94 18.19 7.18 -12.39
N GLU A 95 18.90 6.18 -11.85
CA GLU A 95 18.29 4.97 -11.30
C GLU A 95 17.72 5.26 -9.91
N ILE A 96 16.49 4.79 -9.63
CA ILE A 96 15.84 5.01 -8.35
C ILE A 96 16.52 4.15 -7.28
N VAL A 97 16.98 4.77 -6.20
CA VAL A 97 17.59 4.09 -5.04
C VAL A 97 16.53 3.73 -4.01
N TRP A 98 15.56 4.61 -3.82
CA TRP A 98 14.42 4.42 -2.92
C TRP A 98 13.27 5.36 -3.26
N SER A 99 12.09 5.08 -2.74
CA SER A 99 10.93 5.94 -2.91
C SER A 99 10.04 5.90 -1.67
N TRP A 100 9.29 6.98 -1.46
CA TRP A 100 8.39 7.19 -0.34
C TRP A 100 7.00 7.59 -0.84
N HIS A 101 5.97 7.10 -0.17
CA HIS A 101 4.57 7.46 -0.42
C HIS A 101 4.19 8.69 0.42
N LEU A 102 3.66 9.71 -0.24
CA LEU A 102 2.97 10.82 0.44
C LEU A 102 1.46 10.61 0.32
N TRP A 103 0.79 10.60 1.47
CA TRP A 103 -0.65 10.42 1.57
C TRP A 103 -1.32 11.74 1.92
N PHE A 104 -1.86 12.40 0.90
CA PHE A 104 -2.57 13.67 1.04
C PHE A 104 -4.01 13.39 1.48
N THR A 105 -4.25 13.47 2.78
CA THR A 105 -5.55 13.15 3.39
C THR A 105 -5.72 13.94 4.68
N PRO A 106 -6.97 14.28 5.08
CA PRO A 106 -7.24 14.56 6.49
C PRO A 106 -6.71 13.42 7.36
N GLU A 107 -6.21 13.78 8.54
CA GLU A 107 -5.63 12.83 9.49
C GLU A 107 -6.58 11.63 9.70
N PRO A 108 -6.15 10.41 9.36
CA PRO A 108 -6.97 9.21 9.55
C PRO A 108 -7.30 9.02 11.03
N ARG A 109 -8.55 8.65 11.34
CA ARG A 109 -8.92 8.36 12.72
C ARG A 109 -8.35 7.02 13.17
N MET A 110 -8.00 6.94 14.45
CA MET A 110 -7.75 5.68 15.13
C MET A 110 -9.05 5.01 15.53
N VAL A 111 -9.14 3.70 15.28
CA VAL A 111 -10.29 2.87 15.61
C VAL A 111 -9.81 1.71 16.49
N THR A 112 -10.40 1.58 17.69
CA THR A 112 -10.06 0.50 18.64
C THR A 112 -11.09 -0.61 18.56
N TYR A 113 -10.63 -1.83 18.30
CA TYR A 113 -11.48 -3.01 18.11
C TYR A 113 -11.70 -3.73 19.44
N ALA A 114 -12.64 -4.66 19.48
CA ALA A 114 -13.01 -5.39 20.69
C ALA A 114 -11.82 -6.17 21.29
N ASN A 115 -10.93 -6.66 20.43
CA ASN A 115 -9.68 -7.33 20.83
C ASN A 115 -8.56 -6.38 21.27
N GLY A 116 -8.81 -5.07 21.36
CA GLY A 116 -7.88 -4.05 21.83
C GLY A 116 -6.90 -3.54 20.76
N ARG A 117 -6.96 -4.06 19.52
CA ARG A 117 -6.14 -3.58 18.42
C ARG A 117 -6.61 -2.22 17.94
N VAL A 118 -5.67 -1.39 17.50
CA VAL A 118 -5.95 -0.05 17.02
C VAL A 118 -5.54 0.05 15.56
N LEU A 119 -6.47 0.37 14.67
CA LEU A 119 -6.26 0.51 13.24
C LEU A 119 -6.60 1.93 12.78
N LEU A 120 -6.09 2.29 11.60
CA LEU A 120 -6.60 3.44 10.87
C LEU A 120 -8.02 3.13 10.34
N ASP A 121 -8.86 4.17 10.30
CA ASP A 121 -10.26 4.13 9.83
C ASP A 121 -10.41 3.89 8.31
N ARG A 122 -9.31 3.72 7.58
CA ARG A 122 -9.30 3.48 6.14
C ARG A 122 -8.03 2.76 5.70
N SER A 123 -8.08 2.17 4.51
CA SER A 123 -6.91 1.59 3.85
C SER A 123 -5.86 2.66 3.51
N LEU A 124 -4.60 2.26 3.53
CA LEU A 124 -3.48 3.11 3.14
C LEU A 124 -3.68 3.66 1.72
N GLY A 125 -3.59 4.99 1.60
CA GLY A 125 -3.83 5.73 0.37
C GLY A 125 -5.29 6.04 0.05
N ALA A 126 -6.25 5.64 0.89
CA ALA A 126 -7.65 6.05 0.77
C ALA A 126 -7.85 7.49 1.27
N VAL A 127 -8.75 8.25 0.66
CA VAL A 127 -8.93 9.69 1.00
C VAL A 127 -10.28 9.98 1.66
N GLY A 128 -11.06 8.94 1.89
CA GLY A 128 -12.35 9.00 2.58
C GLY A 128 -12.76 7.64 3.16
N THR A 129 -13.83 7.66 3.94
CA THR A 129 -14.42 6.47 4.58
C THR A 129 -15.87 6.24 4.17
N THR A 130 -16.41 7.10 3.30
CA THR A 130 -17.81 7.05 2.88
C THR A 130 -18.14 5.70 2.25
N PRO A 131 -19.07 4.92 2.83
CA PRO A 131 -19.44 3.62 2.27
C PRO A 131 -19.90 3.74 0.81
N GLY A 132 -19.41 2.83 -0.04
CA GLY A 132 -19.70 2.81 -1.48
C GLY A 132 -18.97 3.87 -2.33
N SER A 133 -18.20 4.76 -1.71
CA SER A 133 -17.37 5.73 -2.42
C SER A 133 -16.03 5.12 -2.84
N ALA A 134 -15.57 5.48 -4.04
CA ALA A 134 -14.23 5.14 -4.53
C ALA A 134 -13.10 5.74 -3.66
N GLU A 135 -13.39 6.83 -2.93
CA GLU A 135 -12.44 7.47 -2.00
C GLU A 135 -11.98 6.52 -0.89
N ALA A 136 -12.74 5.45 -0.60
CA ALA A 136 -12.41 4.46 0.42
C ALA A 136 -11.48 3.33 -0.07
N TYR A 137 -11.21 3.20 -1.37
CA TYR A 137 -10.53 2.01 -1.90
C TYR A 137 -9.04 1.93 -1.57
N GLY A 138 -8.35 3.06 -1.51
CA GLY A 138 -6.91 3.12 -1.25
C GLY A 138 -6.02 2.51 -2.33
N LEU A 139 -4.77 2.23 -1.98
CA LEU A 139 -3.74 1.71 -2.90
C LEU A 139 -3.48 0.21 -2.66
N TYR A 140 -2.91 -0.44 -3.67
CA TYR A 140 -2.59 -1.87 -3.62
C TYR A 140 -1.09 -2.06 -3.44
N TYR A 141 -0.70 -3.07 -2.67
CA TYR A 141 0.69 -3.40 -2.36
C TYR A 141 0.91 -4.88 -2.62
N GLN A 142 2.09 -5.26 -3.10
CA GLN A 142 2.52 -6.66 -3.10
C GLN A 142 3.07 -7.01 -1.71
N TRP A 143 2.88 -8.25 -1.26
CA TRP A 143 3.26 -8.61 0.11
C TRP A 143 4.75 -8.39 0.33
N GLY A 144 5.14 -7.61 1.33
CA GLY A 144 6.54 -7.29 1.61
C GLY A 144 7.13 -6.13 0.79
N ARG A 145 6.33 -5.42 -0.02
CA ARG A 145 6.78 -4.22 -0.75
C ARG A 145 6.25 -2.93 -0.13
N LYS A 146 7.11 -1.90 -0.12
CA LYS A 146 6.70 -0.55 0.25
C LYS A 146 5.95 0.21 -0.84
N ASP A 147 6.12 -0.19 -2.11
CA ASP A 147 5.68 0.60 -3.26
C ASP A 147 4.18 0.43 -3.53
N PRO A 148 3.41 1.53 -3.59
CA PRO A 148 2.00 1.49 -3.92
C PRO A 148 1.72 1.37 -5.41
N PHE A 149 0.68 0.62 -5.75
CA PHE A 149 0.08 0.58 -7.08
C PHE A 149 -1.25 1.32 -7.09
N CYS A 150 -1.38 2.28 -8.03
CA CYS A 150 -2.61 3.04 -8.23
C CYS A 150 -3.78 2.12 -8.58
N GLY A 151 -4.98 2.47 -8.12
CA GLY A 151 -6.21 1.72 -8.32
C GLY A 151 -7.10 2.24 -9.44
N GLY A 152 -8.40 1.98 -9.28
CA GLY A 152 -9.45 2.46 -10.16
C GLY A 152 -10.83 2.07 -9.64
N THR A 153 -11.84 2.34 -10.45
CA THR A 153 -13.25 2.06 -10.12
C THR A 153 -13.85 0.94 -10.98
N ALA A 154 -13.11 0.47 -11.99
CA ALA A 154 -13.52 -0.59 -12.90
C ALA A 154 -12.52 -1.76 -12.94
N THR A 155 -12.99 -2.92 -13.38
CA THR A 155 -12.13 -4.09 -13.60
C THR A 155 -11.36 -4.00 -14.91
N GLU A 156 -10.19 -4.61 -14.92
CA GLU A 156 -9.33 -4.84 -16.06
C GLU A 156 -9.27 -6.33 -16.42
N THR A 157 -9.05 -6.62 -17.70
CA THR A 157 -8.63 -7.96 -18.15
C THR A 157 -7.11 -8.04 -18.18
N SER A 158 -6.55 -9.24 -18.37
CA SER A 158 -5.11 -9.40 -18.61
C SER A 158 -4.59 -8.55 -19.80
N ALA A 159 -5.45 -8.26 -20.79
CA ALA A 159 -5.08 -7.44 -21.96
C ALA A 159 -5.11 -5.94 -21.69
N THR A 160 -5.78 -5.50 -20.61
CA THR A 160 -5.93 -4.09 -20.23
C THR A 160 -5.33 -3.81 -18.86
N ALA A 161 -4.40 -4.64 -18.41
CA ALA A 161 -3.75 -4.49 -17.12
C ALA A 161 -3.13 -3.09 -16.99
N PHE A 162 -3.33 -2.46 -15.83
CA PHE A 162 -2.86 -1.09 -15.50
C PHE A 162 -3.51 0.06 -16.27
N ALA A 163 -4.52 -0.16 -17.11
CA ALA A 163 -5.27 0.92 -17.74
C ALA A 163 -5.90 1.88 -16.70
N GLN A 164 -6.45 1.34 -15.61
CA GLN A 164 -6.98 2.14 -14.50
C GLN A 164 -5.89 2.91 -13.76
N ALA A 165 -4.71 2.31 -13.55
CA ALA A 165 -3.61 3.03 -12.92
C ALA A 165 -3.17 4.21 -13.79
N ALA A 166 -2.99 3.99 -15.09
CA ALA A 166 -2.65 5.05 -16.04
C ALA A 166 -3.74 6.12 -16.19
N GLU A 167 -5.02 5.75 -16.06
CA GLU A 167 -6.14 6.70 -16.12
C GLU A 167 -6.23 7.60 -14.88
N ASN A 168 -5.92 7.05 -13.70
CA ASN A 168 -6.13 7.70 -12.39
C ASN A 168 -4.84 8.27 -11.77
N SER A 169 -3.71 8.21 -12.48
CA SER A 169 -2.45 8.80 -12.05
C SER A 169 -1.75 9.52 -13.19
N VAL A 170 -0.78 10.35 -12.82
CA VAL A 170 0.16 10.98 -13.75
C VAL A 170 1.56 10.58 -13.31
N VAL A 171 2.35 10.06 -14.25
CA VAL A 171 3.79 9.83 -14.07
C VAL A 171 4.52 11.12 -14.45
N ASN A 172 5.48 11.54 -13.63
CA ASN A 172 6.27 12.73 -13.92
C ASN A 172 7.00 12.56 -15.27
N PRO A 173 6.89 13.53 -16.20
CA PRO A 173 7.60 13.47 -17.48
C PRO A 173 9.10 13.21 -17.36
N ALA A 174 9.75 13.61 -16.26
CA ALA A 174 11.16 13.34 -16.00
C ALA A 174 11.48 11.84 -15.83
N PHE A 175 10.49 11.01 -15.49
CA PHE A 175 10.61 9.56 -15.33
C PHE A 175 9.82 8.76 -16.37
N ALA A 176 8.98 9.40 -17.18
CA ALA A 176 8.02 8.72 -18.06
C ALA A 176 8.66 7.83 -19.15
N ASP A 177 9.89 8.14 -19.56
CA ASP A 177 10.63 7.34 -20.55
C ASP A 177 11.14 6.00 -19.98
N THR A 178 11.36 5.92 -18.67
CA THR A 178 11.95 4.76 -17.99
C THR A 178 10.97 4.06 -17.06
N HIS A 179 9.90 4.73 -16.66
CA HIS A 179 8.92 4.25 -15.71
C HIS A 179 7.50 4.43 -16.23
N ALA A 180 6.77 3.33 -16.27
CA ALA A 180 5.35 3.29 -16.57
C ALA A 180 4.72 2.14 -15.79
N TRP A 181 3.41 2.20 -15.58
CA TRP A 181 2.69 1.07 -15.00
C TRP A 181 2.78 -0.13 -15.94
N LYS A 182 3.41 -1.21 -15.47
CA LYS A 182 3.58 -2.43 -16.25
C LYS A 182 3.67 -3.66 -15.36
N GLN A 183 3.42 -4.82 -15.97
CA GLN A 183 3.75 -6.10 -15.37
C GLN A 183 5.08 -6.60 -15.92
N GLU A 184 5.95 -7.08 -15.03
CA GLU A 184 7.21 -7.72 -15.41
C GLU A 184 7.34 -9.06 -14.72
N SER A 185 7.99 -10.01 -15.40
CA SER A 185 8.12 -11.39 -14.90
C SER A 185 9.46 -11.98 -15.24
N GLY A 186 9.87 -12.94 -14.42
CA GLY A 186 11.11 -13.70 -14.59
C GLY A 186 12.11 -13.40 -13.48
N ALA A 187 13.00 -14.36 -13.23
CA ALA A 187 13.88 -14.32 -12.08
C ALA A 187 14.81 -13.09 -12.03
N ALA A 188 15.20 -12.54 -13.18
CA ALA A 188 16.12 -11.40 -13.28
C ALA A 188 15.53 -10.08 -12.74
N VAL A 189 14.22 -9.88 -12.86
CA VAL A 189 13.52 -8.68 -12.38
C VAL A 189 12.89 -8.87 -11.00
N SER A 190 12.92 -10.09 -10.49
CA SER A 190 12.20 -10.50 -9.27
C SER A 190 13.13 -10.43 -8.06
N THR A 191 13.75 -9.26 -7.84
CA THR A 191 14.68 -8.99 -6.74
C THR A 191 14.27 -7.73 -5.97
N LEU A 192 14.83 -7.54 -4.76
CA LEU A 192 14.56 -6.35 -3.95
C LEU A 192 15.12 -5.08 -4.59
N GLU A 193 16.31 -5.20 -5.18
CA GLU A 193 17.01 -4.13 -5.86
C GLU A 193 16.19 -3.64 -7.07
N TYR A 194 15.72 -4.57 -7.90
CA TYR A 194 14.89 -4.23 -9.05
C TYR A 194 13.56 -3.60 -8.62
N ALA A 195 12.91 -4.14 -7.57
CA ALA A 195 11.67 -3.59 -7.06
C ALA A 195 11.83 -2.16 -6.51
N ALA A 196 12.94 -1.87 -5.84
CA ALA A 196 13.26 -0.52 -5.36
C ALA A 196 13.54 0.46 -6.50
N ALA A 197 14.25 0.00 -7.54
CA ALA A 197 14.57 0.78 -8.73
C ALA A 197 13.38 0.99 -9.68
N HIS A 198 12.36 0.13 -9.62
CA HIS A 198 11.18 0.21 -10.48
C HIS A 198 9.86 0.16 -9.70
N PRO A 199 9.49 1.25 -8.99
CA PRO A 199 8.29 1.28 -8.14
C PRO A 199 6.96 1.04 -8.89
N LEU A 200 6.89 1.37 -10.18
CA LEU A 200 5.70 1.18 -11.03
C LEU A 200 5.61 -0.22 -11.66
N SER A 201 6.64 -1.04 -11.53
CA SER A 201 6.69 -2.40 -12.06
C SER A 201 6.04 -3.37 -11.08
N PHE A 202 4.95 -3.97 -11.52
CA PHE A 202 4.29 -5.07 -10.82
C PHE A 202 4.98 -6.37 -11.17
N LEU A 203 5.64 -6.98 -10.20
CA LEU A 203 6.54 -8.10 -10.44
C LEU A 203 5.82 -9.42 -10.22
N SER A 204 6.01 -10.38 -11.12
CA SER A 204 5.40 -11.70 -11.04
C SER A 204 6.39 -12.79 -11.44
N ASN A 205 6.76 -13.63 -10.48
CA ASN A 205 7.58 -14.80 -10.67
C ASN A 205 6.78 -16.07 -10.38
N LYS A 206 6.40 -16.76 -11.45
CA LYS A 206 5.71 -18.04 -11.37
C LYS A 206 6.71 -19.17 -11.17
N GLY A 207 6.68 -19.79 -10.00
CA GLY A 207 7.43 -21.01 -9.71
C GLY A 207 6.90 -22.23 -10.47
N ALA A 208 7.73 -23.28 -10.58
CA ALA A 208 7.39 -24.51 -11.30
C ALA A 208 6.13 -25.22 -10.76
N THR A 209 5.81 -25.03 -9.48
CA THR A 209 4.63 -25.60 -8.80
C THR A 209 3.36 -24.75 -8.96
N GLY A 210 3.39 -23.70 -9.79
CA GLY A 210 2.26 -22.79 -10.03
C GLY A 210 2.01 -21.79 -8.91
N VAL A 211 3.00 -21.61 -8.04
CA VAL A 211 3.08 -20.63 -6.94
C VAL A 211 3.58 -19.30 -7.50
N TYR A 212 3.00 -18.18 -7.07
CA TYR A 212 3.35 -16.85 -7.55
C TYR A 212 3.94 -16.01 -6.43
N ASP A 213 5.22 -15.70 -6.54
CA ASP A 213 5.86 -14.69 -5.71
C ASP A 213 6.32 -13.55 -6.60
N TRP A 214 6.52 -12.36 -6.06
CA TRP A 214 7.14 -11.29 -6.83
C TRP A 214 8.67 -11.37 -6.72
N LEU A 215 9.20 -12.11 -5.74
CA LEU A 215 10.61 -12.46 -5.60
C LEU A 215 10.93 -13.83 -6.19
N ALA A 216 12.09 -13.93 -6.87
CA ALA A 216 12.67 -15.20 -7.28
C ALA A 216 13.06 -16.07 -6.08
N LYS A 217 13.45 -15.41 -5.00
CA LYS A 217 13.77 -16.02 -3.70
C LYS A 217 12.84 -15.43 -2.63
N PRO A 218 11.69 -16.06 -2.38
CA PRO A 218 10.79 -15.75 -1.28
C PRO A 218 11.47 -15.34 0.04
N ARG A 219 10.98 -14.26 0.65
CA ARG A 219 11.40 -13.76 1.97
C ARG A 219 10.20 -13.58 2.89
N ALA A 220 10.32 -14.03 4.13
CA ALA A 220 9.27 -13.93 5.15
C ALA A 220 9.50 -12.81 6.17
N ASP A 221 10.66 -12.16 6.08
CA ASP A 221 11.11 -11.10 6.98
C ASP A 221 10.87 -9.70 6.43
N LEU A 222 10.24 -9.57 5.25
CA LEU A 222 9.98 -8.27 4.63
C LEU A 222 8.90 -7.49 5.37
N TRP A 223 7.78 -8.12 5.72
CA TRP A 223 6.83 -7.59 6.72
C TRP A 223 6.82 -8.55 7.89
N ASN A 224 6.77 -8.02 9.10
CA ASN A 224 6.90 -8.81 10.32
C ASN A 224 6.13 -8.18 11.50
N THR A 225 6.13 -8.84 12.65
CA THR A 225 5.52 -8.34 13.89
C THR A 225 6.09 -6.99 14.31
N ALA A 226 7.41 -6.81 14.16
CA ALA A 226 8.05 -5.51 14.23
C ALA A 226 8.01 -4.84 12.85
N LYS A 227 7.76 -3.53 12.82
CA LYS A 227 7.81 -2.74 11.59
C LYS A 227 9.19 -2.86 10.96
N THR A 228 9.23 -3.03 9.64
CA THR A 228 10.48 -3.18 8.89
C THR A 228 10.69 -1.99 7.94
N CYS A 229 11.87 -1.92 7.31
CA CYS A 229 12.16 -0.92 6.29
C CYS A 229 11.34 -1.13 5.00
N TYR A 230 10.63 -2.24 4.83
CA TYR A 230 9.72 -2.49 3.70
C TYR A 230 8.24 -2.32 4.05
N ASP A 231 7.92 -2.08 5.33
CA ASP A 231 6.56 -1.83 5.78
C ASP A 231 6.05 -0.50 5.17
N PRO A 232 4.93 -0.50 4.43
CA PRO A 232 4.43 0.67 3.73
C PRO A 232 3.73 1.68 4.65
N CYS A 233 3.41 1.32 5.90
CA CYS A 233 2.57 2.15 6.74
C CYS A 233 3.28 3.44 7.21
N PRO A 234 2.51 4.46 7.62
CA PRO A 234 3.06 5.68 8.20
C PRO A 234 3.83 5.44 9.50
N VAL A 235 4.50 6.49 9.99
CA VAL A 235 5.16 6.52 11.30
C VAL A 235 4.18 6.14 12.42
N GLY A 236 4.56 5.23 13.31
CA GLY A 236 3.73 4.79 14.44
C GLY A 236 2.71 3.70 14.09
N TYR A 237 2.68 3.27 12.83
CA TYR A 237 1.79 2.22 12.34
C TYR A 237 2.54 1.18 11.53
N LYS A 238 2.02 -0.05 11.45
CA LYS A 238 2.60 -1.17 10.69
C LYS A 238 1.52 -1.97 9.97
N VAL A 239 1.92 -2.88 9.09
CA VAL A 239 1.02 -3.88 8.51
C VAL A 239 0.48 -4.76 9.65
N PRO A 240 -0.85 -4.94 9.76
CA PRO A 240 -1.44 -5.73 10.83
C PRO A 240 -0.95 -7.17 10.83
N ASP A 241 -0.91 -7.82 11.98
CA ASP A 241 -0.78 -9.27 12.00
C ASP A 241 -2.10 -9.98 11.67
N ARG A 242 -2.00 -11.29 11.41
CA ARG A 242 -3.14 -12.08 10.92
C ARG A 242 -4.29 -12.14 11.93
N ASP A 243 -3.99 -12.06 13.23
CA ASP A 243 -4.97 -12.18 14.32
C ASP A 243 -5.71 -10.83 14.54
N THR A 244 -5.49 -9.86 13.64
CA THR A 244 -6.06 -8.52 13.76
C THR A 244 -7.57 -8.48 13.61
N TRP A 245 -8.09 -9.36 12.77
CA TRP A 245 -9.50 -9.40 12.40
C TRP A 245 -10.24 -10.59 12.99
N ASP A 246 -9.68 -11.25 14.01
CA ASP A 246 -10.27 -12.43 14.66
C ASP A 246 -11.65 -12.16 15.28
N ASP A 247 -11.98 -10.90 15.57
CA ASP A 247 -13.27 -10.50 16.10
C ASP A 247 -14.33 -10.21 15.02
N PHE A 248 -13.99 -10.29 13.72
CA PHE A 248 -14.96 -10.15 12.62
C PHE A 248 -15.74 -11.44 12.36
N ALA A 249 -15.19 -12.58 12.78
CA ALA A 249 -15.76 -13.89 12.51
C ALA A 249 -15.78 -14.76 13.78
N ASP A 250 -16.62 -15.78 13.77
CA ASP A 250 -16.59 -16.81 14.81
C ASP A 250 -15.48 -17.85 14.55
N ASP A 251 -15.39 -18.85 15.44
CA ASP A 251 -14.42 -19.94 15.38
C ASP A 251 -14.51 -20.83 14.12
N GLN A 252 -15.54 -20.65 13.28
CA GLN A 252 -15.76 -21.35 12.02
C GLN A 252 -15.60 -20.46 10.79
N ASP A 253 -15.03 -19.26 10.98
CA ASP A 253 -14.88 -18.21 9.99
C ASP A 253 -16.24 -17.73 9.45
N ARG A 254 -17.27 -17.68 10.30
CA ARG A 254 -18.60 -17.20 9.91
C ARG A 254 -18.83 -15.79 10.41
N TYR A 255 -19.69 -15.10 9.68
CA TYR A 255 -20.21 -13.80 10.09
C TYR A 255 -20.78 -13.82 11.51
N VAL A 256 -20.34 -12.86 12.33
CA VAL A 256 -20.92 -12.61 13.65
C VAL A 256 -22.02 -11.55 13.52
N ASP A 257 -23.25 -11.93 13.85
CA ASP A 257 -24.42 -11.04 13.75
C ASP A 257 -24.28 -9.86 14.72
N GLY A 258 -24.51 -8.64 14.23
CA GLY A 258 -24.29 -7.40 15.00
C GLY A 258 -22.83 -6.96 15.15
N THR A 259 -21.86 -7.72 14.63
CA THR A 259 -20.43 -7.33 14.57
C THR A 259 -19.97 -7.08 13.14
N SER A 260 -20.36 -7.94 12.20
CA SER A 260 -19.96 -7.87 10.79
C SER A 260 -21.19 -7.77 9.90
N GLU A 261 -21.52 -6.55 9.46
CA GLU A 261 -22.68 -6.29 8.60
C GLU A 261 -22.27 -6.02 7.15
N TRP A 262 -22.69 -6.90 6.24
CA TRP A 262 -22.48 -6.73 4.80
C TRP A 262 -23.52 -5.78 4.20
N ASP A 263 -23.04 -4.77 3.46
CA ASP A 263 -23.89 -3.91 2.64
C ASP A 263 -23.83 -4.36 1.17
N GLY A 264 -24.95 -4.86 0.65
CA GLY A 264 -25.06 -5.37 -0.72
C GLY A 264 -25.17 -4.31 -1.82
N GLU A 265 -25.50 -3.06 -1.46
CA GLU A 265 -25.61 -1.95 -2.40
C GLU A 265 -24.30 -1.17 -2.51
N LYS A 266 -23.63 -0.99 -1.37
CA LYS A 266 -22.36 -0.26 -1.26
C LYS A 266 -21.14 -1.16 -1.38
N TYR A 267 -21.36 -2.47 -1.26
CA TYR A 267 -20.37 -3.52 -1.46
C TYR A 267 -19.16 -3.38 -0.55
N GLY A 268 -19.36 -3.84 0.67
CA GLY A 268 -18.37 -3.85 1.73
C GLY A 268 -18.97 -4.30 3.04
N MET A 269 -18.13 -4.26 4.07
CA MET A 269 -18.43 -4.70 5.41
C MET A 269 -18.37 -3.53 6.37
N THR A 270 -19.31 -3.44 7.29
CA THR A 270 -19.18 -2.59 8.48
C THR A 270 -18.84 -3.46 9.67
N TYR A 271 -17.71 -3.18 10.31
CA TYR A 271 -17.38 -3.68 11.64
C TYR A 271 -18.06 -2.85 12.71
N ILE A 272 -18.58 -3.51 13.73
CA ILE A 272 -19.44 -2.91 14.74
C ILE A 272 -18.99 -3.37 16.12
N PHE A 273 -18.73 -2.40 16.99
CA PHE A 273 -18.40 -2.66 18.38
C PHE A 273 -18.95 -1.54 19.28
N GLY A 274 -20.03 -1.81 20.01
CA GLY A 274 -20.79 -0.75 20.69
C GLY A 274 -21.32 0.27 19.66
N ASP A 275 -20.97 1.54 19.87
CA ASP A 275 -21.34 2.64 18.95
C ASP A 275 -20.36 2.79 17.77
N LEU A 276 -19.24 2.06 17.76
CA LEU A 276 -18.29 2.10 16.65
C LEU A 276 -18.92 1.48 15.40
N ARG A 277 -18.75 2.17 14.26
CA ARG A 277 -19.02 1.68 12.92
C ARG A 277 -17.80 1.94 12.06
N ASP A 278 -17.14 0.88 11.59
CA ASP A 278 -15.92 0.98 10.78
C ASP A 278 -16.06 0.28 9.43
N TRP A 279 -15.90 1.03 8.34
CA TRP A 279 -16.21 0.55 6.99
C TRP A 279 -15.00 -0.06 6.29
N TYR A 280 -15.21 -1.23 5.70
CA TYR A 280 -14.26 -1.95 4.85
C TYR A 280 -14.84 -2.13 3.44
N PRO A 281 -14.38 -1.37 2.44
CA PRO A 281 -14.89 -1.51 1.08
C PRO A 281 -14.40 -2.79 0.41
N THR A 282 -15.15 -3.28 -0.57
CA THR A 282 -14.63 -4.29 -1.50
C THR A 282 -13.97 -3.64 -2.70
N SER A 283 -12.70 -3.31 -2.52
CA SER A 283 -11.81 -2.65 -3.48
C SER A 283 -11.20 -3.61 -4.52
N GLY A 284 -11.53 -4.90 -4.50
CA GLY A 284 -10.94 -5.86 -5.44
C GLY A 284 -9.46 -6.14 -5.14
N TYR A 285 -8.68 -6.44 -6.17
CA TYR A 285 -7.26 -6.77 -6.08
C TYR A 285 -6.54 -6.67 -7.43
N ARG A 286 -5.22 -6.45 -7.43
CA ARG A 286 -4.38 -6.64 -8.62
C ARG A 286 -3.95 -8.10 -8.73
N ASN A 287 -4.25 -8.73 -9.86
CA ASN A 287 -4.00 -10.16 -10.07
C ASN A 287 -2.51 -10.50 -10.06
N ARG A 288 -2.11 -11.56 -9.35
CA ARG A 288 -0.71 -12.02 -9.23
C ARG A 288 0.03 -12.30 -10.54
N ASP A 289 -0.66 -12.64 -11.64
CA ASP A 289 -0.02 -13.01 -12.91
C ASP A 289 0.22 -11.80 -13.81
N LYS A 290 -0.80 -10.96 -13.99
CA LYS A 290 -0.78 -9.84 -14.94
C LYS A 290 -0.93 -8.46 -14.33
N GLY A 291 -1.16 -8.38 -13.01
CA GLY A 291 -1.38 -7.13 -12.31
C GLY A 291 -2.72 -6.46 -12.62
N ASN A 292 -3.57 -7.05 -13.46
CA ASN A 292 -4.87 -6.49 -13.82
C ASN A 292 -5.78 -6.39 -12.59
N LEU A 293 -6.49 -5.27 -12.47
CA LEU A 293 -7.43 -4.99 -11.39
C LEU A 293 -8.69 -5.85 -11.56
N ALA A 294 -8.93 -6.76 -10.63
CA ALA A 294 -10.06 -7.68 -10.63
C ALA A 294 -10.86 -7.57 -9.34
N GLY A 295 -12.04 -8.19 -9.30
CA GLY A 295 -12.88 -8.23 -8.10
C GLY A 295 -13.68 -6.96 -7.81
N LEU A 296 -13.38 -5.83 -8.46
CA LEU A 296 -14.32 -4.72 -8.58
C LEU A 296 -15.55 -5.17 -9.40
N ALA A 297 -16.74 -4.64 -9.12
CA ALA A 297 -18.01 -4.90 -9.84
C ALA A 297 -18.58 -6.35 -9.88
N THR A 298 -17.77 -7.39 -10.05
CA THR A 298 -18.17 -8.78 -10.35
C THR A 298 -18.32 -9.65 -9.10
N THR A 299 -17.20 -9.96 -8.44
CA THR A 299 -17.20 -10.74 -7.19
C THR A 299 -17.33 -9.85 -5.96
N ARG A 300 -16.93 -8.57 -6.10
CA ARG A 300 -16.96 -7.52 -5.07
C ARG A 300 -16.45 -8.06 -3.75
N THR A 301 -15.16 -8.37 -3.77
CA THR A 301 -14.39 -8.89 -2.64
C THR A 301 -13.35 -7.87 -2.21
N GLY A 302 -13.10 -7.77 -0.91
CA GLY A 302 -12.01 -6.97 -0.35
C GLY A 302 -10.91 -7.89 0.15
N HIS A 303 -9.65 -7.49 -0.04
CA HIS A 303 -8.49 -8.21 0.44
C HIS A 303 -7.53 -7.22 1.11
N TYR A 304 -7.04 -7.59 2.28
CA TYR A 304 -6.22 -6.75 3.14
C TYR A 304 -5.02 -7.57 3.60
N TRP A 305 -3.81 -7.07 3.44
CA TRP A 305 -2.65 -7.84 3.86
C TRP A 305 -2.51 -7.90 5.37
N SER A 306 -2.04 -9.06 5.85
CA SER A 306 -1.38 -9.16 7.14
C SER A 306 0.13 -9.32 6.97
N ASN A 307 0.90 -9.12 8.03
CA ASN A 307 2.33 -9.32 8.09
C ASN A 307 2.73 -10.81 8.21
N TYR A 308 1.78 -11.74 8.20
CA TYR A 308 2.08 -13.16 8.42
C TYR A 308 2.51 -13.86 7.13
N ARG A 309 3.70 -14.46 7.19
CA ARG A 309 4.20 -15.40 6.19
C ARG A 309 4.96 -16.54 6.84
N SER A 310 4.65 -17.77 6.42
CA SER A 310 5.39 -18.99 6.79
C SER A 310 5.61 -19.86 5.55
N GLY A 311 6.85 -19.87 5.06
CA GLY A 311 7.18 -20.50 3.78
C GLY A 311 6.37 -19.92 2.62
N ASN A 312 5.53 -20.77 2.01
CA ASN A 312 4.61 -20.39 0.94
C ASN A 312 3.22 -19.95 1.44
N THR A 313 2.95 -20.01 2.74
CA THR A 313 1.67 -19.58 3.29
C THR A 313 1.76 -18.12 3.67
N ILE A 314 0.83 -17.30 3.15
CA ILE A 314 0.67 -15.89 3.49
C ILE A 314 -0.77 -15.72 3.98
N SER A 315 -0.99 -14.90 5.00
CA SER A 315 -2.35 -14.56 5.43
C SER A 315 -2.74 -13.16 4.97
N CYS A 316 -3.95 -13.04 4.47
CA CYS A 316 -4.64 -11.76 4.32
C CYS A 316 -5.77 -11.69 5.36
N PHE A 317 -6.58 -10.63 5.30
CA PHE A 317 -7.98 -10.53 5.67
C PHE A 317 -8.82 -10.36 4.39
N TYR A 318 -10.01 -10.95 4.31
CA TYR A 318 -10.88 -11.02 3.14
C TYR A 318 -12.30 -10.86 3.58
N ILE A 319 -12.99 -10.06 2.81
CA ILE A 319 -14.41 -9.82 2.97
C ILE A 319 -15.09 -10.09 1.64
N SER A 320 -16.27 -10.68 1.73
CA SER A 320 -17.15 -10.94 0.60
C SER A 320 -18.56 -11.02 1.12
N LYS A 321 -19.56 -10.85 0.26
CA LYS A 321 -20.97 -11.10 0.61
C LYS A 321 -21.14 -12.42 1.37
N LYS A 322 -22.07 -12.44 2.32
CA LYS A 322 -22.43 -13.64 3.07
C LYS A 322 -22.77 -14.78 2.10
N LEU A 323 -21.93 -15.82 2.12
CA LEU A 323 -22.15 -17.02 1.32
C LEU A 323 -23.33 -17.82 1.89
N SER A 324 -23.89 -18.76 1.11
CA SER A 324 -24.94 -19.67 1.61
C SER A 324 -24.48 -20.50 2.82
N THR A 325 -23.18 -20.68 2.99
CA THR A 325 -22.54 -21.32 4.15
C THR A 325 -22.36 -20.39 5.35
N GLY A 326 -22.69 -19.10 5.22
CA GLY A 326 -22.51 -18.09 6.26
C GLY A 326 -21.06 -17.65 6.50
N LYS A 327 -20.10 -18.11 5.69
CA LYS A 327 -18.67 -17.87 5.89
C LYS A 327 -18.20 -16.48 5.44
N LEU A 328 -17.39 -15.84 6.28
CA LEU A 328 -16.45 -14.78 5.96
C LEU A 328 -15.12 -15.48 5.69
N LEU A 329 -14.79 -15.77 4.44
CA LEU A 329 -13.65 -16.66 4.15
C LEU A 329 -12.30 -16.05 4.61
N GLN A 330 -11.74 -16.36 5.78
CA GLN A 330 -10.35 -16.01 6.11
C GLN A 330 -9.65 -16.95 7.08
N PRO A 331 -8.32 -17.16 6.96
CA PRO A 331 -7.35 -16.63 5.99
C PRO A 331 -7.37 -17.36 4.64
N GLN A 332 -6.96 -16.71 3.53
CA GLN A 332 -6.43 -17.45 2.38
C GLN A 332 -5.05 -18.02 2.73
N SER A 333 -5.01 -18.98 3.67
CA SER A 333 -3.87 -19.89 3.77
C SER A 333 -3.95 -20.84 2.58
N SER A 334 -3.66 -20.35 1.38
CA SER A 334 -3.36 -21.26 0.28
C SER A 334 -2.01 -21.90 0.60
N SER A 335 -1.90 -23.20 0.39
CA SER A 335 -0.61 -23.91 0.32
C SER A 335 0.28 -23.44 -0.85
N LYS A 336 -0.09 -22.33 -1.50
CA LYS A 336 0.54 -21.70 -2.65
C LYS A 336 0.79 -20.24 -2.27
N SER A 337 2.06 -19.84 -2.23
CA SER A 337 2.45 -18.43 -2.06
C SER A 337 1.84 -17.64 -3.20
N ASP A 338 1.07 -16.61 -2.87
CA ASP A 338 0.59 -15.64 -3.85
C ASP A 338 0.99 -14.21 -3.41
N ALA A 339 2.23 -14.04 -2.92
CA ALA A 339 2.81 -12.76 -2.50
C ALA A 339 2.76 -11.69 -3.61
N ALA A 340 2.68 -12.14 -4.86
CA ALA A 340 2.61 -11.28 -6.04
C ALA A 340 1.25 -10.58 -6.22
N TYR A 341 0.17 -10.97 -5.52
CA TYR A 341 -1.08 -10.19 -5.59
C TYR A 341 -0.86 -8.75 -5.10
N GLY A 342 -1.63 -7.81 -5.62
CA GLY A 342 -1.77 -6.49 -5.02
C GLY A 342 -3.05 -6.41 -4.19
N TYR A 343 -2.92 -6.35 -2.87
CA TYR A 343 -4.05 -6.13 -1.93
C TYR A 343 -3.85 -4.84 -1.15
N ASN A 344 -4.91 -4.37 -0.50
CA ASN A 344 -4.81 -3.18 0.34
C ASN A 344 -4.06 -3.48 1.64
N VAL A 345 -3.56 -2.44 2.28
CA VAL A 345 -3.04 -2.47 3.65
C VAL A 345 -3.90 -1.56 4.49
N ARG A 346 -4.33 -2.01 5.66
CA ARG A 346 -5.02 -1.17 6.64
C ARG A 346 -4.20 -1.11 7.90
N CYS A 347 -3.42 -0.05 8.05
CA CYS A 347 -2.35 0.00 9.04
C CYS A 347 -2.87 -0.11 10.47
N CYS A 348 -2.21 -0.92 11.30
CA CYS A 348 -2.44 -1.00 12.74
C CYS A 348 -1.37 -0.22 13.49
N ARG A 349 -1.68 0.26 14.69
CA ARG A 349 -0.69 0.90 15.57
C ARG A 349 0.43 -0.10 15.91
N GLU A 350 1.66 0.39 15.97
CA GLU A 350 2.87 -0.42 16.26
C GLU A 350 2.82 -1.15 17.60
#